data_AF-A0A7J2RHS6-F1
#
_entry.id   AF-A0A7J2RHS6-F1
#
_cell.length_a   1.000
_cell.length_b   1.000
_cell.length_c   1.000
_cell.angle_alpha   90.00
_cell.angle_beta   90.00
_cell.angle_gamma   90.00
#
_symmetry.space_group_name_H-M   'P 1'
#
loop_
_entity.id
_entity.type
_entity.pdbx_description
1 polymer ?
#
loop_
_entity_poly.entity_id
_entity_poly.type
_entity_poly.pdbx_seq_one_letter_code
_entity_poly.pdbx_strand_id
1 'polypeptide(L)'
;MKYKKGQTVEIMLSGIIAIIVGVVMLPIFSSLIDDAQNIKSVDLEQLTNTGFNRSFTLANPDLVSGTIAVVNSTCGTEWVCTANLSTLRDGFEFTLNEFSGIINIINRTGTWNVSYDYEPSTYVDSATGRTVIKQVTLMYAVALIIITLAAVGIRLSRG
;
A
#
# COMPACT_ATOMS: atom_id res chain seq x y z
N MET A 1 -46.93 -7.30 -20.13
CA MET A 1 -45.75 -6.96 -20.96
C MET A 1 -45.02 -8.25 -21.33
N LYS A 2 -45.04 -8.65 -22.62
CA LYS A 2 -44.32 -9.84 -23.10
C LYS A 2 -42.89 -9.44 -23.41
N TYR A 3 -41.94 -9.77 -22.53
CA TYR A 3 -40.52 -9.70 -22.87
C TYR A 3 -40.26 -10.64 -24.06
N LYS A 4 -39.81 -10.11 -25.19
CA LYS A 4 -39.40 -10.93 -26.33
C LYS A 4 -38.20 -11.78 -25.89
N LYS A 5 -38.22 -13.09 -26.19
CA LYS A 5 -37.17 -14.06 -25.79
C LYS A 5 -35.73 -13.55 -26.02
N GLY A 6 -35.48 -12.76 -27.08
CA GLY A 6 -34.16 -12.15 -27.35
C GLY A 6 -33.70 -11.10 -26.32
N GLN A 7 -34.60 -10.22 -25.88
CA GLN A 7 -34.29 -9.19 -24.87
C GLN A 7 -33.93 -9.81 -23.51
N THR A 8 -34.49 -10.98 -23.19
CA THR A 8 -34.20 -11.67 -21.93
C THR A 8 -32.79 -12.27 -21.91
N VAL A 9 -32.31 -12.74 -23.06
CA VAL A 9 -30.96 -13.33 -23.19
C VAL A 9 -29.89 -12.24 -23.15
N GLU A 10 -30.12 -11.11 -23.81
CA GLU A 10 -29.20 -9.95 -23.78
C GLU A 10 -29.04 -9.36 -22.37
N ILE A 11 -30.15 -9.24 -21.61
CA ILE A 11 -30.13 -8.76 -20.22
C ILE A 11 -29.39 -9.75 -19.30
N MET A 12 -29.55 -11.05 -19.52
CA MET A 12 -28.81 -12.05 -18.74
C MET A 12 -27.31 -12.04 -19.06
N LEU A 13 -26.96 -11.93 -20.34
CA LEU A 13 -25.56 -11.91 -20.76
C LEU A 13 -24.84 -10.66 -20.26
N SER A 14 -25.47 -9.49 -20.34
CA SER A 14 -24.91 -8.24 -19.82
C SER A 14 -24.76 -8.27 -18.30
N GLY A 15 -25.72 -8.86 -17.56
CA GLY A 15 -25.62 -9.07 -16.12
C GLY A 15 -24.44 -9.98 -15.73
N ILE A 16 -24.23 -11.08 -16.46
CA ILE A 16 -23.09 -11.99 -16.22
C ILE A 16 -21.76 -11.30 -16.51
N ILE A 17 -21.66 -10.57 -17.62
CA ILE A 17 -20.45 -9.81 -17.97
C ILE A 17 -20.16 -8.76 -16.89
N ALA A 18 -21.17 -8.03 -16.42
CA ALA A 18 -21.00 -7.05 -15.35
C ALA A 18 -20.49 -7.68 -14.04
N ILE A 19 -20.98 -8.88 -13.69
CA ILE A 19 -20.49 -9.62 -12.51
C ILE A 19 -19.03 -10.04 -12.69
N ILE A 20 -18.67 -10.62 -13.85
CA ILE A 20 -17.29 -11.07 -14.12
C ILE A 20 -16.33 -9.88 -14.08
N VAL A 21 -16.67 -8.79 -14.77
CA VAL A 21 -15.86 -7.56 -14.78
C VAL A 21 -15.75 -6.99 -13.37
N GLY A 22 -16.84 -6.95 -12.61
CA GLY A 22 -16.83 -6.51 -11.21
C GLY A 22 -15.90 -7.34 -10.35
N VAL A 23 -15.98 -8.67 -10.43
CA VAL A 23 -15.12 -9.58 -9.66
C VAL A 23 -13.65 -9.44 -10.00
N VAL A 24 -13.31 -9.26 -11.29
CA VAL A 24 -11.92 -9.07 -11.72
C VAL A 24 -11.36 -7.72 -11.28
N MET A 25 -12.21 -6.69 -11.21
CA MET A 25 -11.80 -5.34 -10.79
C MET A 25 -11.73 -5.19 -9.26
N LEU A 26 -12.42 -6.03 -8.49
CA LEU A 26 -12.46 -5.95 -7.02
C LEU A 26 -11.07 -5.94 -6.35
N PRO A 27 -10.11 -6.82 -6.72
CA PRO A 27 -8.77 -6.81 -6.14
C PRO A 27 -8.02 -5.49 -6.41
N ILE A 28 -8.16 -4.94 -7.61
CA ILE A 28 -7.49 -3.70 -8.02
C ILE A 28 -8.06 -2.51 -7.24
N PHE A 29 -9.38 -2.42 -7.13
CA PHE A 29 -10.00 -1.39 -6.31
C PHE A 29 -9.66 -1.57 -4.83
N SER A 30 -9.62 -2.81 -4.34
CA SER A 30 -9.27 -3.10 -2.95
C SER A 30 -7.87 -2.62 -2.60
N SER A 31 -6.87 -2.86 -3.47
CA SER A 31 -5.50 -2.40 -3.22
C SER A 31 -5.42 -0.88 -3.25
N LEU A 32 -6.06 -0.23 -4.22
CA LEU A 32 -6.09 1.23 -4.32
C LEU A 32 -6.76 1.89 -3.11
N ILE A 33 -7.85 1.30 -2.61
CA ILE A 33 -8.57 1.78 -1.43
C ILE A 33 -7.71 1.60 -0.18
N ASP A 34 -7.01 0.47 -0.07
CA ASP A 34 -6.10 0.18 1.03
C ASP A 34 -4.94 1.18 1.07
N ASP A 35 -4.28 1.42 -0.06
CA ASP A 35 -3.20 2.40 -0.19
C ASP A 35 -3.69 3.83 0.09
N ALA A 36 -4.91 4.17 -0.33
CA ALA A 36 -5.48 5.50 -0.07
C ALA A 36 -5.82 5.76 1.41
N GLN A 37 -5.88 4.72 2.23
CA GLN A 37 -6.37 4.80 3.61
C GLN A 37 -5.33 4.47 4.67
N ASN A 38 -4.32 3.67 4.33
CA ASN A 38 -3.44 3.08 5.31
C ASN A 38 -1.98 3.44 5.03
N ILE A 39 -1.30 3.86 6.10
CA ILE A 39 0.16 3.94 6.15
C ILE A 39 0.71 2.53 5.96
N LYS A 40 1.80 2.42 5.21
CA LYS A 40 2.49 1.16 4.93
C LYS A 40 3.85 1.16 5.60
N SER A 41 4.33 -0.03 5.93
CA SER A 41 5.64 -0.22 6.56
C SER A 41 6.55 -0.99 5.61
N VAL A 42 7.79 -0.53 5.51
CA VAL A 42 8.89 -1.31 4.94
C VAL A 42 9.74 -1.82 6.08
N ASP A 43 9.88 -3.14 6.15
CA ASP A 43 10.76 -3.78 7.11
C ASP A 43 12.08 -4.12 6.42
N LEU A 44 13.20 -3.67 7.02
CA LEU A 44 14.56 -4.08 6.66
C LEU A 44 14.94 -3.82 5.18
N GLU A 45 14.65 -2.64 4.63
CA GLU A 45 15.26 -2.19 3.38
C GLU A 45 16.79 -2.17 3.52
N GLN A 46 17.47 -2.88 2.63
CA GLN A 46 18.92 -3.03 2.68
C GLN A 46 19.63 -1.98 1.83
N LEU A 47 20.46 -1.18 2.48
CA LEU A 47 21.31 -0.18 1.84
C LEU A 47 22.79 -0.55 2.03
N THR A 48 23.50 -0.85 0.95
CA THR A 48 24.92 -1.20 1.05
C THR A 48 25.79 0.03 0.80
N ASN A 49 26.49 0.47 1.85
CA ASN A 49 27.40 1.61 1.78
C ASN A 49 28.88 1.18 1.77
N THR A 50 29.59 1.52 0.71
CA THR A 50 31.00 1.16 0.52
C THR A 50 31.97 2.31 0.82
N GLY A 51 31.50 3.51 1.18
CA GLY A 51 32.37 4.66 1.49
C GLY A 51 31.71 5.70 2.40
N PHE A 52 32.48 6.68 2.86
CA PHE A 52 31.96 7.74 3.73
C PHE A 52 31.17 8.80 2.95
N ASN A 53 30.26 9.49 3.62
CA ASN A 53 29.41 10.57 3.09
C ASN A 53 28.66 10.17 1.80
N ARG A 54 27.90 9.08 1.88
CA ARG A 54 27.08 8.58 0.77
C ARG A 54 25.60 8.81 1.05
N SER A 55 24.88 9.20 0.01
CA SER A 55 23.43 9.38 0.05
C SER A 55 22.74 8.20 -0.64
N PHE A 56 21.65 7.73 -0.04
CA PHE A 56 20.78 6.72 -0.60
C PHE A 56 19.36 7.26 -0.63
N THR A 57 18.66 7.00 -1.73
CA THR A 57 17.22 7.25 -1.84
C THR A 57 16.52 5.97 -1.44
N LEU A 58 15.63 6.06 -0.45
CA LEU A 58 14.76 4.97 -0.05
C LEU A 58 13.74 4.69 -1.15
N ALA A 59 13.26 3.44 -1.23
CA ALA A 59 12.31 3.03 -2.25
C ALA A 59 11.02 3.89 -2.24
N ASN A 60 10.61 4.39 -1.07
CA ASN A 60 9.43 5.24 -0.91
C ASN A 60 9.84 6.58 -0.24
N PRO A 61 9.64 7.74 -0.89
CA PRO A 61 10.14 9.03 -0.40
C PRO A 61 9.21 9.76 0.57
N ASP A 62 7.92 9.40 0.62
CA ASP A 62 6.89 10.06 1.46
C ASP A 62 6.82 9.39 2.83
N LEU A 63 7.83 9.63 3.66
CA LEU A 63 7.99 8.94 4.93
C LEU A 63 7.16 9.56 6.06
N VAL A 64 6.64 8.72 6.93
CA VAL A 64 5.97 9.18 8.16
C VAL A 64 7.03 9.59 9.17
N SER A 65 7.01 10.86 9.58
CA SER A 65 7.99 11.42 10.51
C SER A 65 8.13 10.63 11.80
N GLY A 66 9.36 10.37 12.22
CA GLY A 66 9.67 9.67 13.47
C GLY A 66 9.44 8.16 13.48
N THR A 67 9.14 7.53 12.34
CA THR A 67 8.93 6.07 12.23
C THR A 67 10.16 5.31 11.74
N ILE A 68 11.20 6.02 11.29
CA ILE A 68 12.37 5.41 10.69
C ILE A 68 13.28 4.80 11.76
N ALA A 69 13.54 3.51 11.60
CA ALA A 69 14.39 2.69 12.42
C ALA A 69 15.58 2.16 11.61
N VAL A 70 16.79 2.52 12.02
CA VAL A 70 18.03 2.02 11.41
C VAL A 70 18.66 1.01 12.37
N VAL A 71 18.67 -0.27 11.98
CA VAL A 71 18.89 -1.38 12.94
C VAL A 71 20.18 -2.17 12.69
N ASN A 72 20.94 -1.86 11.65
CA ASN A 72 22.25 -2.49 11.50
C ASN A 72 23.16 -1.66 10.59
N SER A 73 24.46 -1.73 10.82
CA SER A 73 25.50 -1.57 9.81
C SER A 73 26.34 -2.83 9.95
N THR A 74 26.25 -3.82 9.07
CA THR A 74 27.11 -5.01 9.19
C THR A 74 28.57 -4.57 9.18
N CYS A 75 29.21 -4.64 10.35
CA CYS A 75 30.61 -4.38 10.50
C CYS A 75 31.39 -5.51 9.81
N GLY A 76 32.35 -5.15 8.97
CA GLY A 76 33.32 -6.10 8.46
C GLY A 76 34.02 -6.78 9.64
N THR A 77 33.93 -8.11 9.70
CA THR A 77 34.77 -9.06 10.47
C THR A 77 34.98 -8.86 11.99
N GLU A 78 34.44 -7.83 12.65
CA GLU A 78 34.69 -7.60 14.08
C GLU A 78 33.47 -7.93 14.97
N TRP A 79 33.73 -8.76 15.98
CA TRP A 79 32.78 -9.44 16.88
C TRP A 79 31.98 -8.52 17.84
N VAL A 80 31.91 -7.20 17.60
CA VAL A 80 31.38 -6.22 18.57
C VAL A 80 30.18 -5.41 18.05
N CYS A 81 29.69 -5.62 16.82
CA CYS A 81 28.61 -4.79 16.28
C CYS A 81 27.23 -5.45 16.39
N THR A 82 26.59 -5.29 17.55
CA THR A 82 25.13 -5.33 17.68
C THR A 82 24.65 -3.88 17.72
N ALA A 83 24.46 -3.25 16.56
CA ALA A 83 23.94 -1.87 16.52
C ALA A 83 22.42 -1.90 16.78
N ASN A 84 22.06 -1.87 18.05
CA ASN A 84 20.68 -1.64 18.49
C ASN A 84 20.28 -0.19 18.17
N LEU A 85 19.00 0.13 17.96
CA LEU A 85 18.49 1.49 17.70
C LEU A 85 19.04 2.55 18.68
N SER A 86 19.34 2.13 19.91
CA SER A 86 19.94 2.96 20.95
C SER A 86 21.42 3.33 20.74
N THR A 87 22.06 2.87 19.66
CA THR A 87 23.52 2.99 19.46
C THR A 87 23.93 3.81 18.24
N LEU A 88 22.99 4.11 17.33
CA LEU A 88 23.22 5.01 16.18
C LEU A 88 22.59 6.37 16.48
N ARG A 89 23.31 7.46 16.20
CA ARG A 89 22.84 8.83 16.47
C ARG A 89 22.64 9.58 15.17
N ASP A 90 21.40 10.03 14.96
CA ASP A 90 21.08 11.00 13.91
C ASP A 90 21.93 12.27 14.08
N GLY A 91 22.41 12.82 12.97
CA GLY A 91 23.33 13.95 12.89
C GLY A 91 24.81 13.59 13.04
N PHE A 92 25.14 12.34 13.41
CA PHE A 92 26.54 11.90 13.57
C PHE A 92 26.90 10.75 12.64
N GLU A 93 26.23 9.60 12.75
CA GLU A 93 26.48 8.45 11.87
C GLU A 93 25.69 8.52 10.56
N PHE A 94 24.48 9.09 10.62
CA PHE A 94 23.63 9.33 9.46
C PHE A 94 22.81 10.61 9.64
N THR A 95 22.25 11.14 8.54
CA THR A 95 21.16 12.11 8.55
C THR A 95 20.06 11.65 7.62
N LEU A 96 18.86 12.16 7.85
CA LEU A 96 17.67 11.75 7.13
C LEU A 96 16.85 12.97 6.71
N ASN A 97 16.40 12.96 5.46
CA ASN A 97 15.37 13.86 4.97
C ASN A 97 14.10 13.07 4.74
N GLU A 98 13.16 13.19 5.68
CA GLU A 98 11.88 12.46 5.68
C GLU A 98 10.99 12.83 4.47
N PHE A 99 11.14 14.03 3.91
CA PHE A 99 10.34 14.49 2.77
C PHE A 99 10.84 14.00 1.42
N SER A 100 12.12 13.65 1.32
CA SER A 100 12.72 13.15 0.08
C SER A 100 13.13 11.69 0.15
N GLY A 101 12.91 11.04 1.30
CA GLY A 101 13.40 9.70 1.60
C GLY A 101 14.90 9.55 1.42
N ILE A 102 15.68 10.63 1.59
CA ILE A 102 17.13 10.57 1.43
C ILE A 102 17.78 10.32 2.78
N ILE A 103 18.50 9.21 2.89
CA ILE A 103 19.39 8.92 4.01
C ILE A 103 20.83 9.17 3.61
N ASN A 104 21.53 10.02 4.35
CA ASN A 104 22.95 10.28 4.18
C ASN A 104 23.72 9.52 5.25
N ILE A 105 24.57 8.59 4.84
CA ILE A 105 25.47 7.88 5.73
C ILE A 105 26.80 8.63 5.75
N ILE A 106 27.17 9.14 6.92
CA ILE A 106 28.28 10.09 7.08
C ILE A 106 29.57 9.34 7.34
N ASN A 107 29.66 8.62 8.47
CA ASN A 107 30.93 8.12 9.01
C ASN A 107 30.95 6.60 9.24
N ARG A 108 30.18 5.84 8.46
CA ARG A 108 30.15 4.37 8.55
C ARG A 108 29.94 3.69 7.20
N THR A 109 30.56 2.54 7.02
CA THR A 109 30.38 1.64 5.86
C THR A 109 29.69 0.35 6.31
N GLY A 110 29.24 -0.47 5.35
CA GLY A 110 28.57 -1.75 5.60
C GLY A 110 27.15 -1.81 5.01
N THR A 111 26.43 -2.88 5.30
CA THR A 111 25.02 -3.03 4.90
C THR A 111 24.13 -2.54 6.02
N TRP A 112 23.21 -1.66 5.66
CA TRP A 112 22.28 -1.02 6.57
C TRP A 112 20.88 -1.56 6.38
N ASN A 113 20.22 -1.89 7.48
CA ASN A 113 18.81 -2.26 7.47
C ASN A 113 18.01 -1.07 7.97
N VAL A 114 17.18 -0.51 7.09
CA VAL A 114 16.29 0.61 7.39
C VAL A 114 14.86 0.09 7.37
N SER A 115 14.13 0.32 8.44
CA SER A 115 12.69 0.09 8.49
C SER A 115 12.00 1.43 8.67
N TYR A 116 10.87 1.65 8.02
CA TYR A 116 10.19 2.93 8.04
C TYR A 116 8.73 2.78 7.64
N ASP A 117 7.91 3.71 8.10
CA ASP A 117 6.55 3.86 7.61
C ASP A 117 6.50 4.93 6.53
N TYR A 118 5.63 4.75 5.54
CA TYR A 118 5.44 5.68 4.44
C TYR A 118 3.96 5.81 4.06
N GLU A 119 3.63 6.95 3.46
CA GLU A 119 2.35 7.24 2.85
C GLU A 119 2.42 6.83 1.37
N PRO A 120 1.61 5.87 0.91
CA PRO A 120 1.55 5.55 -0.52
C PRO A 120 1.19 6.77 -1.38
N SER A 121 1.55 6.77 -2.66
CA SER A 121 1.29 7.92 -3.55
C SER A 121 -0.19 8.27 -3.74
N THR A 122 -1.10 7.34 -3.44
CA THR A 122 -2.56 7.54 -3.47
C THR A 122 -3.16 7.84 -2.10
N TYR A 123 -2.33 7.92 -1.05
CA TYR A 123 -2.76 8.21 0.32
C TYR A 123 -3.49 9.54 0.40
N VAL A 124 -4.54 9.58 1.22
CA VAL A 124 -5.33 10.78 1.44
C VAL A 124 -5.09 11.29 2.84
N ASP A 125 -4.38 12.41 2.98
CA ASP A 125 -4.01 13.01 4.28
C ASP A 125 -5.22 13.42 5.12
N SER A 126 -6.29 13.84 4.45
CA SER A 126 -7.49 14.31 5.14
C SER A 126 -8.28 13.14 5.76
N ALA A 127 -8.50 13.21 7.08
CA ALA A 127 -9.33 12.23 7.79
C ALA A 127 -10.77 12.17 7.22
N THR A 128 -11.31 13.31 6.79
CA THR A 128 -12.61 13.40 6.11
C THR A 128 -12.58 12.67 4.76
N GLY A 129 -11.54 12.88 3.95
CA GLY A 129 -11.38 12.19 2.67
C GLY A 129 -11.30 10.67 2.83
N ARG A 130 -10.49 10.18 3.78
CA ARG A 130 -10.45 8.74 4.11
C ARG A 130 -11.80 8.20 4.55
N THR A 131 -12.57 8.97 5.31
CA THR A 131 -13.93 8.58 5.74
C THR A 131 -14.89 8.48 4.55
N VAL A 132 -14.84 9.44 3.62
CA VAL A 132 -15.65 9.42 2.40
C VAL A 132 -15.32 8.20 1.54
N ILE A 133 -14.03 7.88 1.36
CA ILE A 133 -13.62 6.69 0.60
C ILE A 133 -14.21 5.43 1.23
N LYS A 134 -14.12 5.27 2.56
CA LYS A 134 -14.75 4.12 3.27
C LYS A 134 -16.26 4.02 2.99
N GLN A 135 -16.97 5.14 3.02
CA GLN A 135 -18.41 5.17 2.75
C GLN A 135 -18.73 4.82 1.28
N VAL A 136 -17.97 5.35 0.32
CA VAL A 136 -18.15 5.06 -1.11
C VAL A 136 -17.87 3.58 -1.40
N THR A 137 -16.80 3.01 -0.83
CA THR A 137 -16.47 1.59 -0.95
C THR A 137 -17.60 0.71 -0.40
N LEU A 138 -18.16 1.07 0.76
CA LEU A 138 -19.28 0.33 1.35
C LEU A 138 -20.52 0.37 0.45
N MET A 139 -20.87 1.54 -0.09
CA MET A 139 -21.99 1.69 -1.01
C MET A 139 -21.78 0.86 -2.29
N TYR A 140 -20.56 0.84 -2.83
CA TYR A 140 -20.22 0.03 -4.00
C TYR A 140 -20.36 -1.47 -3.72
N ALA A 141 -19.86 -1.95 -2.57
CA ALA A 141 -20.00 -3.35 -2.16
C ALA A 141 -21.49 -3.75 -2.03
N VAL A 142 -22.31 -2.91 -1.40
CA VAL A 142 -23.76 -3.16 -1.28
C VAL A 142 -24.43 -3.19 -2.66
N ALA A 143 -24.07 -2.28 -3.57
CA ALA A 143 -24.61 -2.27 -4.92
C ALA A 143 -24.30 -3.56 -5.69
N LEU A 144 -23.07 -4.08 -5.58
CA LEU A 144 -22.69 -5.36 -6.19
C LEU A 144 -23.51 -6.54 -5.64
N ILE A 145 -23.77 -6.57 -4.32
CA ILE A 145 -24.62 -7.59 -3.69
C ILE A 145 -26.06 -7.51 -4.21
N ILE A 146 -26.63 -6.31 -4.33
CA ILE A 146 -27.98 -6.12 -4.86
C ILE A 146 -28.07 -6.58 -6.31
N ILE A 147 -27.08 -6.23 -7.16
CA ILE A 147 -27.04 -6.63 -8.56
C ILE A 147 -26.93 -8.15 -8.70
N THR A 148 -26.06 -8.79 -7.90
CA THR A 148 -25.92 -10.25 -7.92
C THR A 148 -27.19 -10.94 -7.43
N LEU A 149 -27.81 -10.47 -6.34
CA LEU A 149 -29.09 -11.01 -5.86
C LEU A 149 -30.22 -10.82 -6.87
N ALA A 150 -30.31 -9.67 -7.53
CA ALA A 150 -31.31 -9.44 -8.59
C ALA A 150 -31.10 -10.40 -9.77
N ALA A 151 -29.85 -10.61 -10.20
CA ALA A 151 -29.54 -11.55 -11.27
C ALA A 151 -29.89 -13.02 -10.90
N VAL A 152 -29.70 -13.42 -9.64
CA VAL A 152 -30.05 -14.76 -9.15
C VAL A 152 -31.55 -14.91 -8.90
N GLY A 153 -32.22 -13.91 -8.33
CA GLY A 153 -33.67 -13.92 -8.09
C GLY A 153 -34.50 -13.97 -9.39
N ILE A 154 -33.99 -13.34 -10.47
CA ILE A 154 -34.58 -13.48 -11.82
C ILE A 154 -34.50 -14.94 -12.32
N ARG A 155 -33.50 -15.74 -11.90
CA ARG A 155 -33.42 -17.16 -12.25
C ARG A 155 -34.41 -18.03 -11.46
N LEU A 156 -34.66 -17.72 -10.18
CA LEU A 156 -35.55 -18.54 -9.33
C LEU A 156 -37.04 -18.32 -9.58
N SER A 157 -37.48 -17.14 -10.03
CA SER A 157 -38.91 -16.91 -10.35
C SER A 157 -39.35 -17.39 -11.75
N ARG A 158 -38.42 -17.95 -12.53
CA ARG A 158 -38.65 -18.42 -13.91
C ARG A 158 -38.46 -19.92 -14.12
N GLY A 159 -38.04 -20.65 -13.09
CA GLY A 159 -38.06 -22.13 -13.05
C GLY A 159 -39.31 -22.62 -12.34
#